data_AF-G5SX00-F1
#
_entry.id   AF-G5SX00-F1
#
_cell.length_a   1.000
_cell.length_b   1.000
_cell.length_c   1.000
_cell.angle_alpha   90.00
_cell.angle_beta   90.00
_cell.angle_gamma   90.00
#
_symmetry.space_group_name_H-M   'P 1'
#
loop_
_entity.id
_entity.type
_entity.pdbx_description
1 polymer ?
#
loop_
_entity_poly.entity_id
_entity_poly.type
_entity_poly.pdbx_seq_one_letter_code
_entity_poly.pdbx_strand_id
1 'polypeptide(L)'
;MIPGITLRGVGTLRDIGKWPARDGRLPQVPQTDRVSFEAFSPYTMGRVFRARITLEELSGRFDADTQEITWNGLRLKEKSVKQGIEWYRLALDRYLGEQLIRQLEAHEGMPSDGLCEALHPRAACSDRWGDIGGMLAPISEINDITRIIATGQLDRIEKLGERLRLIHDRYDDFAWAWTWNLLHEIYPDAYGKDFIPSLCLPVIRKWETAATTLNRQIIADATKDISTGSLAGFGIDGGEETAVDDALAVRGTVQQCGIIQELEKQQTEIKEKAGYWLHKLTL
;
A
#
# COMPACT_ATOMS: atom_id res chain seq x y z
N MET A 1 8.12 18.93 10.19
CA MET A 1 8.07 17.67 9.41
C MET A 1 6.66 17.48 8.89
N ILE A 2 6.48 16.85 7.72
CA ILE A 2 5.16 16.59 7.13
C ILE A 2 4.97 15.06 6.98
N PRO A 3 4.23 14.41 7.89
CA PRO A 3 4.01 12.97 7.84
C PRO A 3 3.33 12.55 6.54
N GLY A 4 3.67 11.37 5.99
CA GLY A 4 2.98 10.78 4.83
C GLY A 4 3.16 11.48 3.48
N ILE A 5 3.94 12.57 3.41
CA ILE A 5 4.06 13.41 2.20
C ILE A 5 4.53 12.63 0.96
N THR A 6 5.32 11.58 1.14
CA THR A 6 5.86 10.77 0.04
C THR A 6 4.83 9.84 -0.59
N LEU A 7 3.70 9.54 0.08
CA LEU A 7 2.66 8.64 -0.43
C LEU A 7 1.97 9.17 -1.70
N ARG A 8 2.06 10.48 -1.94
CA ARG A 8 1.50 11.17 -3.10
C ARG A 8 2.56 11.59 -4.13
N GLY A 9 3.81 11.19 -3.95
CA GLY A 9 4.93 11.61 -4.79
C GLY A 9 5.17 10.66 -5.96
N VAL A 10 5.42 11.19 -7.15
CA VAL A 10 5.80 10.39 -8.33
C VAL A 10 7.13 9.67 -8.11
N GLY A 11 8.05 10.26 -7.33
CA GLY A 11 9.32 9.64 -6.96
C GLY A 11 9.13 8.31 -6.23
N THR A 12 8.22 8.25 -5.26
CA THR A 12 7.89 7.01 -4.55
C THR A 12 7.34 5.96 -5.50
N LEU A 13 6.43 6.34 -6.41
CA LEU A 13 5.87 5.39 -7.39
C LEU A 13 6.95 4.84 -8.33
N ARG A 14 7.88 5.69 -8.79
CA ARG A 14 9.06 5.26 -9.58
C ARG A 14 9.92 4.28 -8.79
N ASP A 15 10.22 4.56 -7.52
CA ASP A 15 11.05 3.70 -6.67
C ASP A 15 10.39 2.34 -6.39
N ILE A 16 9.06 2.31 -6.21
CA ILE A 16 8.29 1.07 -6.08
C ILE A 16 8.44 0.20 -7.35
N GLY A 17 8.28 0.78 -8.54
CA GLY A 17 8.41 0.05 -9.80
C GLY A 17 9.85 -0.29 -10.20
N LYS A 18 10.83 0.45 -9.67
CA LYS A 18 12.24 0.34 -10.05
C LYS A 18 12.87 -1.01 -9.70
N TRP A 19 12.59 -1.54 -8.51
CA TRP A 19 13.21 -2.78 -8.05
C TRP A 19 12.68 -4.01 -8.78
N PRO A 20 11.35 -4.21 -8.94
CA PRO A 20 10.82 -5.30 -9.77
C PRO A 20 11.30 -5.23 -11.22
N ALA A 21 11.31 -4.04 -11.82
CA ALA A 21 11.74 -3.89 -13.22
C ALA A 21 13.24 -4.18 -13.44
N ARG A 22 14.05 -4.11 -12.39
CA ARG A 22 15.48 -4.44 -12.41
C ARG A 22 15.76 -5.87 -11.98
N ASP A 23 14.75 -6.60 -11.53
CA ASP A 23 14.91 -7.99 -11.16
C ASP A 23 15.07 -8.86 -12.41
N GLY A 24 16.31 -9.15 -12.77
CA GLY A 24 16.67 -10.03 -13.88
C GLY A 24 16.78 -11.50 -13.51
N ARG A 25 16.36 -11.89 -12.29
CA ARG A 25 16.43 -13.28 -11.84
C ARG A 25 15.52 -14.16 -12.69
N LEU A 26 16.08 -15.24 -13.23
CA LEU A 26 15.36 -16.20 -14.05
C LEU A 26 14.49 -17.11 -13.16
N PRO A 27 13.18 -17.28 -13.43
CA PRO A 27 12.30 -18.14 -12.63
C PRO A 27 12.79 -19.60 -12.51
N GLN A 28 13.50 -20.07 -13.53
CA GLN A 28 14.07 -21.42 -13.59
C GLN A 28 15.34 -21.61 -12.74
N VAL A 29 15.94 -20.53 -12.23
CA VAL A 29 17.11 -20.61 -11.34
C VAL A 29 16.60 -20.68 -9.90
N PRO A 30 16.97 -21.73 -9.13
CA PRO A 30 16.61 -21.81 -7.72
C PRO A 30 17.09 -20.56 -6.96
N GLN A 31 16.14 -19.82 -6.41
CA GLN A 31 16.43 -18.64 -5.60
C GLN A 31 16.64 -19.06 -4.15
N THR A 32 17.74 -18.62 -3.56
CA THR A 32 18.05 -18.83 -2.14
C THR A 32 17.40 -17.78 -1.24
N ASP A 33 16.98 -16.65 -1.82
CA ASP A 33 16.29 -15.55 -1.16
C ASP A 33 14.79 -15.51 -1.51
N ARG A 34 14.02 -14.76 -0.71
CA ARG A 34 12.55 -14.67 -0.79
C ARG A 34 12.10 -13.22 -0.71
N VAL A 35 12.43 -12.44 -1.73
CA VAL A 35 12.18 -11.00 -1.75
C VAL A 35 10.72 -10.71 -2.08
N SER A 36 10.05 -9.95 -1.22
CA SER A 36 8.73 -9.39 -1.44
C SER A 36 8.85 -7.98 -2.05
N PHE A 37 8.06 -7.69 -3.07
CA PHE A 37 8.09 -6.41 -3.79
C PHE A 37 6.90 -5.49 -3.46
N GLU A 38 5.98 -5.96 -2.62
CA GLU A 38 4.74 -5.28 -2.26
C GLU A 38 5.01 -4.04 -1.41
N ALA A 39 4.94 -2.87 -2.06
CA ALA A 39 5.06 -1.59 -1.36
C ALA A 39 3.94 -1.36 -0.35
N PHE A 40 2.70 -1.69 -0.74
CA PHE A 40 1.54 -1.68 0.15
C PHE A 40 1.28 -3.12 0.60
N SER A 41 1.67 -3.40 1.83
CA SER A 41 1.65 -4.72 2.45
C SER A 41 1.23 -4.60 3.91
N PRO A 42 0.87 -5.68 4.61
CA PRO A 42 0.60 -5.63 6.04
C PRO A 42 1.76 -5.02 6.84
N TYR A 43 3.00 -5.21 6.39
CA TYR A 43 4.19 -4.61 6.99
C TYR A 43 4.17 -3.08 6.95
N THR A 44 3.91 -2.48 5.79
CA THR A 44 3.88 -1.02 5.65
C THR A 44 2.56 -0.45 6.14
N MET A 45 1.43 -1.08 5.84
CA MET A 45 0.10 -0.61 6.20
C MET A 45 -0.19 -0.74 7.69
N GLY A 46 0.37 -1.74 8.38
CA GLY A 46 0.33 -1.81 9.83
C GLY A 46 1.09 -0.65 10.50
N ARG A 47 2.17 -0.16 9.88
CA ARG A 47 2.87 1.05 10.35
C ARG A 47 2.08 2.31 10.05
N VAL A 48 1.49 2.42 8.86
CA VAL A 48 0.61 3.52 8.48
C VAL A 48 -0.59 3.62 9.42
N PHE A 49 -1.23 2.50 9.75
CA PHE A 49 -2.35 2.44 10.67
C PHE A 49 -1.98 2.96 12.07
N ARG A 50 -0.88 2.43 12.65
CA ARG A 50 -0.39 2.92 13.96
C ARG A 50 0.02 4.40 13.92
N ALA A 51 0.69 4.82 12.85
CA ALA A 51 1.09 6.21 12.69
C ALA A 51 -0.13 7.15 12.60
N ARG A 52 -1.20 6.74 11.92
CA ARG A 52 -2.47 7.48 11.88
C ARG A 52 -3.04 7.66 13.29
N ILE A 53 -3.13 6.60 14.10
CA ILE A 53 -3.61 6.66 15.49
C ILE A 53 -2.75 7.63 16.30
N THR A 54 -1.41 7.52 16.21
CA THR A 54 -0.50 8.46 16.89
C THR A 54 -0.73 9.91 16.45
N LEU A 55 -0.94 10.17 15.16
CA LEU A 55 -1.21 11.53 14.68
C LEU A 55 -2.58 12.04 15.14
N GLU A 56 -3.60 11.19 15.24
CA GLU A 56 -4.93 11.54 15.77
C GLU A 56 -4.84 11.94 17.25
N GLU A 57 -4.10 11.18 18.06
CA GLU A 57 -3.80 11.54 19.45
C GLU A 57 -3.05 12.88 19.56
N LEU A 58 -2.05 13.10 18.70
CA LEU A 58 -1.30 14.36 18.64
C LEU A 58 -2.16 15.53 18.17
N SER A 59 -3.14 15.28 17.30
CA SER A 59 -4.06 16.31 16.82
C SER A 59 -4.88 16.90 17.97
N GLY A 60 -5.15 16.13 19.03
CA GLY A 60 -5.85 16.60 20.22
C GLY A 60 -5.03 17.54 21.13
N ARG A 61 -3.74 17.76 20.81
CA ARG A 61 -2.84 18.63 21.59
C ARG A 61 -2.71 20.05 21.04
N PHE A 62 -3.31 20.33 19.89
CA PHE A 62 -3.33 21.68 19.32
C PHE A 62 -4.56 22.43 19.82
N ASP A 63 -4.39 23.73 20.04
CA ASP A 63 -5.45 24.66 20.42
C ASP A 63 -5.23 26.02 19.73
N ALA A 64 -6.05 27.03 20.07
CA ALA A 64 -5.97 28.35 19.45
C ALA A 64 -4.58 29.02 19.61
N ASP A 65 -3.88 28.73 20.71
CA ASP A 65 -2.58 29.32 21.05
C ASP A 65 -1.40 28.41 20.64
N THR A 66 -1.66 27.13 20.40
CA THR A 66 -0.66 26.09 20.12
C THR A 66 -0.83 25.52 18.71
N GLN A 67 -0.14 26.11 17.73
CA GLN A 67 -0.17 25.65 16.32
C GLN A 67 1.01 24.75 15.92
N GLU A 68 2.00 24.60 16.80
CA GLU A 68 3.18 23.76 16.61
C GLU A 68 3.52 23.02 17.91
N ILE A 69 3.76 21.72 17.83
CA ILE A 69 4.19 20.88 18.94
C ILE A 69 5.53 20.21 18.62
N THR A 70 6.25 19.82 19.67
CA THR A 70 7.42 18.94 19.55
C THR A 70 7.07 17.54 20.05
N TRP A 71 7.29 16.53 19.22
CA TRP A 71 7.08 15.13 19.56
C TRP A 71 8.25 14.27 19.08
N ASN A 72 8.89 13.52 19.99
CA ASN A 72 10.07 12.70 19.70
C ASN A 72 11.18 13.45 18.94
N GLY A 73 11.44 14.71 19.32
CA GLY A 73 12.44 15.56 18.68
C GLY A 73 12.02 16.17 17.33
N LEU A 74 10.79 15.93 16.88
CA LEU A 74 10.26 16.44 15.62
C LEU A 74 9.29 17.59 15.88
N ARG A 75 9.46 18.70 15.14
CA ARG A 75 8.51 19.83 15.12
C ARG A 75 7.39 19.55 14.13
N LEU A 76 6.16 19.58 14.64
CA LEU A 76 4.94 19.24 13.92
C LEU A 76 3.96 20.41 13.99
N LYS A 77 3.60 20.95 12.82
CA LYS A 77 2.55 21.95 12.70
C LYS A 77 1.19 21.27 12.64
N GLU A 78 0.17 21.89 13.22
CA GLU A 78 -1.20 21.36 13.24
C GLU A 78 -1.67 20.96 11.82
N LYS A 79 -1.48 21.85 10.84
CA LYS A 79 -1.83 21.59 9.44
C LYS A 79 -1.12 20.37 8.87
N SER A 80 0.16 20.17 9.21
CA SER A 80 0.93 19.02 8.74
C SER A 80 0.47 17.71 9.38
N VAL A 81 0.06 17.73 10.66
CA VAL A 81 -0.52 16.57 11.34
C VAL A 81 -1.85 16.20 10.70
N LYS A 82 -2.76 17.17 10.53
CA LYS A 82 -4.06 16.96 9.86
C LYS A 82 -3.89 16.38 8.45
N GLN A 83 -2.97 16.92 7.66
CA GLN A 83 -2.67 16.39 6.32
C GLN A 83 -2.08 14.97 6.37
N GLY A 84 -1.19 14.70 7.33
CA GLY A 84 -0.60 13.38 7.51
C GLY A 84 -1.64 12.30 7.83
N ILE A 85 -2.63 12.62 8.70
CA ILE A 85 -3.77 11.74 9.00
C ILE A 85 -4.51 11.39 7.72
N GLU A 86 -4.86 12.39 6.91
CA GLU A 86 -5.58 12.16 5.65
C GLU A 86 -4.79 11.31 4.66
N TRP A 87 -3.49 11.54 4.48
CA TRP A 87 -2.68 10.72 3.57
C TRP A 87 -2.51 9.28 4.05
N TYR A 88 -2.34 9.07 5.36
CA TYR A 88 -2.31 7.72 5.92
C TYR A 88 -3.66 7.02 5.79
N ARG A 89 -4.76 7.75 5.96
CA ARG A 89 -6.10 7.21 5.71
C ARG A 89 -6.29 6.80 4.25
N LEU A 90 -5.91 7.64 3.28
CA LEU A 90 -6.01 7.31 1.86
C LEU A 90 -5.18 6.07 1.51
N ALA A 91 -3.94 5.97 2.01
CA ALA A 91 -3.11 4.79 1.74
C ALA A 91 -3.73 3.51 2.33
N LEU A 92 -4.27 3.58 3.54
CA LEU A 92 -4.91 2.45 4.19
C LEU A 92 -6.21 2.04 3.50
N ASP A 93 -7.11 3.00 3.22
CA ASP A 93 -8.37 2.75 2.51
C ASP A 93 -8.13 2.16 1.11
N ARG A 94 -7.07 2.61 0.41
CA ARG A 94 -6.65 2.00 -0.85
C ARG A 94 -6.23 0.54 -0.66
N TYR A 95 -5.33 0.25 0.28
CA TYR A 95 -4.85 -1.12 0.49
C TYR A 95 -5.97 -2.08 0.91
N LEU A 96 -6.77 -1.69 1.92
CA LEU A 96 -7.86 -2.54 2.44
C LEU A 96 -8.89 -2.84 1.36
N GLY A 97 -9.21 -1.84 0.54
CA GLY A 97 -10.09 -2.00 -0.60
C GLY A 97 -9.57 -2.93 -1.68
N GLU A 98 -8.29 -2.78 -2.06
CA GLU A 98 -7.65 -3.66 -3.05
C GLU A 98 -7.64 -5.12 -2.56
N GLN A 99 -7.38 -5.35 -1.27
CA GLN A 99 -7.42 -6.69 -0.68
C GLN A 99 -8.84 -7.28 -0.69
N LEU A 100 -9.85 -6.52 -0.28
CA LEU A 100 -11.25 -6.98 -0.32
C LEU A 100 -11.68 -7.31 -1.75
N ILE A 101 -11.36 -6.44 -2.72
CA ILE A 101 -11.72 -6.65 -4.12
C ILE A 101 -11.07 -7.91 -4.69
N ARG A 102 -9.79 -8.17 -4.39
CA ARG A 102 -9.14 -9.43 -4.80
C ARG A 102 -9.87 -10.66 -4.27
N GLN A 103 -10.37 -10.61 -3.04
CA GLN A 103 -11.13 -11.71 -2.45
C GLN A 103 -12.50 -11.87 -3.08
N LEU A 104 -13.18 -10.76 -3.39
CA LEU A 104 -14.44 -10.79 -4.12
C LEU A 104 -14.25 -11.38 -5.52
N GLU A 105 -13.19 -11.01 -6.23
CA GLU A 105 -12.82 -11.56 -7.55
C GLU A 105 -12.50 -13.06 -7.46
N ALA A 106 -11.76 -13.50 -6.45
CA ALA A 106 -11.44 -14.91 -6.26
C ALA A 106 -12.66 -15.80 -5.95
N HIS A 107 -13.73 -15.21 -5.41
CA HIS A 107 -14.98 -15.90 -5.07
C HIS A 107 -16.13 -15.47 -5.99
N GLU A 108 -15.77 -15.01 -7.18
CA GLU A 108 -16.76 -14.53 -8.13
C GLU A 108 -17.73 -15.66 -8.54
N GLY A 109 -19.03 -15.40 -8.37
CA GLY A 109 -20.09 -16.36 -8.67
C GLY A 109 -20.64 -17.11 -7.46
N MET A 110 -20.06 -16.90 -6.27
CA MET A 110 -20.71 -17.31 -5.03
C MET A 110 -21.94 -16.44 -4.74
N PRO A 111 -23.02 -17.01 -4.17
CA PRO A 111 -24.15 -16.24 -3.67
C PRO A 111 -23.72 -15.22 -2.60
N SER A 112 -24.39 -14.08 -2.55
CA SER A 112 -24.21 -13.08 -1.49
C SER A 112 -24.47 -13.68 -0.10
N ASP A 113 -25.42 -14.61 -0.02
CA ASP A 113 -25.69 -15.42 1.16
C ASP A 113 -24.52 -16.36 1.44
N GLY A 114 -23.79 -16.10 2.53
CA GLY A 114 -22.61 -16.87 2.91
C GLY A 114 -21.27 -16.26 2.47
N LEU A 115 -21.28 -15.10 1.81
CA LEU A 115 -20.05 -14.40 1.40
C LEU A 115 -19.11 -14.11 2.58
N CYS A 116 -19.65 -13.74 3.74
CA CYS A 116 -18.85 -13.52 4.96
C CYS A 116 -18.04 -14.75 5.36
N GLU A 117 -18.64 -15.94 5.29
CA GLU A 117 -17.97 -17.21 5.62
C GLU A 117 -16.98 -17.62 4.53
N ALA A 118 -17.34 -17.44 3.25
CA ALA A 118 -16.46 -17.73 2.13
C ALA A 118 -15.18 -16.88 2.16
N LEU A 119 -15.30 -15.62 2.56
CA LEU A 119 -14.19 -14.68 2.68
C LEU A 119 -13.43 -14.83 4.01
N HIS A 120 -13.86 -15.69 4.92
CA HIS A 120 -13.15 -15.87 6.19
C HIS A 120 -11.72 -16.41 5.94
N PRO A 121 -10.68 -15.82 6.56
CA PRO A 121 -9.31 -16.23 6.31
C PRO A 121 -9.03 -17.70 6.68
N ARG A 122 -8.33 -18.41 5.79
CA ARG A 122 -7.87 -19.78 6.04
C ARG A 122 -6.64 -19.86 6.95
N ALA A 123 -5.93 -18.74 7.11
CA ALA A 123 -4.74 -18.63 7.93
C ALA A 123 -5.05 -17.78 9.16
N ALA A 124 -4.50 -18.16 10.32
CA ALA A 124 -4.31 -17.22 11.40
C ALA A 124 -3.10 -16.33 11.07
N CYS A 125 -3.17 -15.04 11.40
CA CYS A 125 -2.06 -14.12 11.19
C CYS A 125 -1.90 -13.20 12.40
N SER A 126 -0.65 -12.95 12.80
CA SER A 126 -0.35 -11.91 13.78
C SER A 126 -0.67 -10.52 13.25
N ASP A 127 -0.96 -9.61 14.17
CA ASP A 127 -1.10 -8.17 13.93
C ASP A 127 0.19 -7.52 13.40
N ARG A 128 1.35 -8.09 13.76
CA ARG A 128 2.67 -7.60 13.36
C ARG A 128 3.28 -8.42 12.22
N TRP A 129 3.93 -7.68 11.33
CA TRP A 129 4.74 -8.20 10.24
C TRP A 129 6.16 -7.67 10.35
N GLY A 130 7.11 -8.46 9.84
CA GLY A 130 8.53 -8.14 9.80
C GLY A 130 9.09 -8.25 8.39
N ASP A 131 10.27 -7.65 8.22
CA ASP A 131 11.14 -7.80 7.05
C ASP A 131 12.31 -8.71 7.45
N ILE A 132 12.39 -9.88 6.82
CA ILE A 132 13.38 -10.91 7.06
C ILE A 132 14.26 -11.03 5.81
N GLY A 133 15.21 -10.10 5.68
CA GLY A 133 16.15 -10.09 4.56
C GLY A 133 15.47 -9.87 3.20
N GLY A 134 14.45 -9.02 3.15
CA GLY A 134 13.63 -8.77 1.97
C GLY A 134 12.32 -9.56 1.93
N MET A 135 12.18 -10.62 2.74
CA MET A 135 10.93 -11.38 2.86
C MET A 135 9.99 -10.71 3.86
N LEU A 136 8.80 -10.33 3.41
CA LEU A 136 7.75 -9.87 4.31
C LEU A 136 6.99 -11.07 4.88
N ALA A 137 6.92 -11.15 6.20
CA ALA A 137 6.24 -12.27 6.86
C ALA A 137 5.56 -11.88 8.18
N PRO A 138 4.51 -12.60 8.61
CA PRO A 138 3.95 -12.47 9.94
C PRO A 138 5.00 -12.81 11.01
N ILE A 139 5.07 -12.01 12.06
CA ILE A 139 6.02 -12.24 13.18
C ILE A 139 5.71 -13.56 13.89
N SER A 140 4.45 -14.02 13.92
CA SER A 140 4.09 -15.34 14.47
C SER A 140 4.83 -16.48 13.79
N GLU A 141 4.92 -16.46 12.45
CA GLU A 141 5.59 -17.51 11.67
C GLU A 141 7.11 -17.51 11.90
N ILE A 142 7.70 -16.32 12.04
CA ILE A 142 9.13 -16.18 12.34
C ILE A 142 9.45 -16.64 13.77
N ASN A 143 8.57 -16.34 14.72
CA ASN A 143 8.70 -16.83 16.09
C ASN A 143 8.57 -18.35 16.15
N ASP A 144 7.67 -18.95 15.36
CA ASP A 144 7.55 -20.39 15.25
C ASP A 144 8.84 -21.02 14.71
N ILE A 145 9.41 -20.47 13.64
CA ILE A 145 10.72 -20.87 13.11
C ILE A 145 11.81 -20.79 14.18
N THR A 146 11.87 -19.67 14.90
CA THR A 146 12.87 -19.46 15.96
C THR A 146 12.75 -20.51 17.06
N ARG A 147 11.50 -20.81 17.47
CA ARG A 147 11.20 -21.82 18.47
C ARG A 147 11.62 -23.22 18.03
N ILE A 148 11.30 -23.64 16.80
CA ILE A 148 11.65 -24.98 16.31
C ILE A 148 13.16 -25.15 16.07
N ILE A 149 13.88 -24.06 15.77
CA ILE A 149 15.35 -24.05 15.75
C ILE A 149 15.89 -24.25 17.16
N ALA A 150 15.40 -23.46 18.12
CA ALA A 150 15.87 -23.50 19.51
C ALA A 150 15.63 -24.87 20.19
N THR A 151 14.59 -25.60 19.78
CA THR A 151 14.30 -26.95 20.30
C THR A 151 15.01 -28.08 19.53
N GLY A 152 15.81 -27.75 18.52
CA GLY A 152 16.50 -28.75 17.67
C GLY A 152 15.58 -29.52 16.72
N GLN A 153 14.30 -29.14 16.61
CA GLN A 153 13.35 -29.78 15.67
C GLN A 153 13.65 -29.39 14.21
N LEU A 154 14.20 -28.19 14.02
CA LEU A 154 14.75 -27.72 12.75
C LEU A 154 16.27 -27.77 12.83
N ASP A 155 16.85 -28.83 12.25
CA ASP A 155 18.26 -29.21 12.36
C ASP A 155 19.04 -29.11 11.04
N ARG A 156 18.40 -28.68 9.95
CA ARG A 156 18.98 -28.63 8.60
C ARG A 156 18.57 -27.38 7.85
N ILE A 157 19.51 -26.81 7.07
CA ILE A 157 19.28 -25.58 6.33
C ILE A 157 18.24 -25.74 5.23
N GLU A 158 18.12 -26.93 4.65
CA GLU A 158 17.10 -27.23 3.63
C GLU A 158 15.69 -27.20 4.23
N LYS A 159 15.53 -27.66 5.47
CA LYS A 159 14.25 -27.57 6.21
C LYS A 159 13.89 -26.11 6.51
N LEU A 160 14.88 -25.27 6.84
CA LEU A 160 14.67 -23.83 7.02
C LEU A 160 14.22 -23.19 5.71
N GLY A 161 14.92 -23.46 4.61
CA GLY A 161 14.58 -22.96 3.28
C GLY A 161 13.15 -23.32 2.88
N GLU A 162 12.73 -24.57 3.12
CA GLU A 162 11.37 -25.02 2.85
C GLU A 162 10.32 -24.31 3.72
N ARG A 163 10.60 -24.09 5.01
CA ARG A 163 9.70 -23.32 5.88
C ARG A 163 9.55 -21.88 5.43
N LEU A 164 10.64 -21.21 5.08
CA LEU A 164 10.61 -19.83 4.56
C LEU A 164 9.86 -19.76 3.22
N ARG A 165 10.08 -20.74 2.33
CA ARG A 165 9.31 -20.89 1.09
C ARG A 165 7.82 -20.99 1.35
N LEU A 166 7.39 -21.88 2.25
CA LEU A 166 5.97 -22.07 2.53
C LEU A 166 5.30 -20.82 3.09
N ILE A 167 6.03 -20.02 3.89
CA ILE A 167 5.52 -18.73 4.38
C ILE A 167 5.37 -17.75 3.22
N HIS A 168 6.41 -17.62 2.39
CA HIS A 168 6.43 -16.71 1.24
C HIS A 168 5.34 -17.07 0.21
N ASP A 169 5.19 -18.35 -0.12
CA ASP A 169 4.20 -18.82 -1.10
C ASP A 169 2.75 -18.65 -0.60
N ARG A 170 2.56 -18.49 0.72
CA ARG A 170 1.27 -18.19 1.36
C ARG A 170 1.10 -16.72 1.75
N TYR A 171 1.93 -15.83 1.20
CA TYR A 171 1.90 -14.40 1.50
C TYR A 171 0.48 -13.83 1.40
N ASP A 172 -0.25 -14.13 0.31
CA ASP A 172 -1.61 -13.60 0.11
C ASP A 172 -2.63 -14.13 1.13
N ASP A 173 -2.54 -15.39 1.56
CA ASP A 173 -3.38 -15.93 2.63
C ASP A 173 -3.18 -15.14 3.93
N PHE A 174 -1.92 -14.86 4.29
CA PHE A 174 -1.59 -14.12 5.49
C PHE A 174 -1.93 -12.63 5.38
N ALA A 175 -1.71 -12.02 4.22
CA ALA A 175 -2.05 -10.63 3.96
C ALA A 175 -3.57 -10.42 4.06
N TRP A 176 -4.35 -11.37 3.54
CA TRP A 176 -5.80 -11.36 3.70
C TRP A 176 -6.22 -11.55 5.16
N ALA A 177 -5.63 -12.51 5.88
CA ALA A 177 -5.91 -12.71 7.30
C ALA A 177 -5.65 -11.45 8.13
N TRP A 178 -4.54 -10.75 7.87
CA TRP A 178 -4.25 -9.47 8.50
C TRP A 178 -5.28 -8.39 8.14
N THR A 179 -5.62 -8.28 6.85
CA THR A 179 -6.61 -7.31 6.35
C THR A 179 -7.98 -7.55 6.96
N TRP A 180 -8.43 -8.81 7.01
CA TRP A 180 -9.68 -9.22 7.62
C TRP A 180 -9.77 -8.79 9.09
N ASN A 181 -8.71 -9.05 9.86
CA ASN A 181 -8.65 -8.65 11.27
C ASN A 181 -8.77 -7.13 11.41
N LEU A 182 -8.04 -6.36 10.59
CA LEU A 182 -8.10 -4.90 10.64
C LEU A 182 -9.45 -4.36 10.17
N LEU A 183 -10.07 -4.96 9.16
CA LEU A 183 -11.42 -4.61 8.73
C LEU A 183 -12.43 -4.80 9.86
N HIS A 184 -12.34 -5.90 10.61
CA HIS A 184 -13.24 -6.15 11.75
C HIS A 184 -12.85 -5.37 13.01
N GLU A 185 -11.64 -4.82 13.12
CA GLU A 185 -11.32 -3.81 14.12
C GLU A 185 -12.04 -2.47 13.79
N ILE A 186 -12.11 -2.11 12.50
CA ILE A 186 -12.78 -0.89 12.03
C ILE A 186 -14.31 -1.04 11.96
N TYR A 187 -14.79 -2.25 11.66
CA TYR A 187 -16.19 -2.60 11.45
C TYR A 187 -16.58 -3.82 12.32
N PRO A 188 -16.64 -3.67 13.66
CA PRO A 188 -16.75 -4.80 14.59
C PRO A 188 -18.06 -5.58 14.50
N ASP A 189 -19.15 -4.94 14.09
CA ASP A 189 -20.47 -5.57 14.01
C ASP A 189 -20.82 -6.10 12.61
N ALA A 190 -19.90 -6.00 11.65
CA ALA A 190 -20.16 -6.30 10.24
C ALA A 190 -20.00 -7.80 9.91
N TYR A 191 -20.83 -8.65 10.52
CA TYR A 191 -20.89 -10.08 10.26
C TYR A 191 -22.25 -10.53 9.71
N GLY A 192 -22.30 -11.74 9.13
CA GLY A 192 -23.55 -12.33 8.65
C GLY A 192 -24.27 -11.41 7.66
N LYS A 193 -25.53 -11.07 7.95
CA LYS A 193 -26.35 -10.18 7.11
C LYS A 193 -25.80 -8.74 7.01
N ASP A 194 -25.01 -8.31 7.99
CA ASP A 194 -24.48 -6.95 8.06
C ASP A 194 -23.12 -6.82 7.36
N PHE A 195 -22.47 -7.94 6.99
CA PHE A 195 -21.16 -7.97 6.32
C PHE A 195 -21.14 -7.13 5.03
N ILE A 196 -22.11 -7.35 4.14
CA ILE A 196 -22.19 -6.60 2.89
C ILE A 196 -22.51 -5.11 3.11
N PRO A 197 -23.63 -4.74 3.76
CA PRO A 197 -24.00 -3.33 3.88
C PRO A 197 -23.07 -2.51 4.79
N SER A 198 -22.52 -3.12 5.84
CA SER A 198 -21.73 -2.40 6.85
C SER A 198 -20.23 -2.42 6.60
N LEU A 199 -19.69 -3.42 5.89
CA LEU A 199 -18.26 -3.53 5.59
C LEU A 199 -17.99 -3.45 4.10
N CYS A 200 -18.55 -4.34 3.27
CA CYS A 200 -18.16 -4.40 1.85
C CYS A 200 -18.45 -3.09 1.10
N LEU A 201 -19.70 -2.60 1.15
CA LEU A 201 -20.08 -1.40 0.41
C LEU A 201 -19.31 -0.15 0.87
N PRO A 202 -19.16 0.14 2.19
CA PRO A 202 -18.37 1.27 2.63
C PRO A 202 -16.89 1.17 2.28
N VAL A 203 -16.29 -0.02 2.37
CA VAL A 203 -14.88 -0.24 2.03
C VAL A 203 -14.64 -0.02 0.54
N ILE A 204 -15.50 -0.53 -0.35
CA ILE A 204 -15.37 -0.31 -1.80
C ILE A 204 -15.51 1.18 -2.17
N ARG A 205 -16.43 1.92 -1.53
CA ARG A 205 -16.58 3.37 -1.76
C ARG A 205 -15.35 4.16 -1.28
N LYS A 206 -14.84 3.82 -0.10
CA LYS A 206 -13.60 4.42 0.43
C LYS A 206 -12.41 4.12 -0.45
N TRP A 207 -12.30 2.88 -0.94
CA TRP A 207 -11.28 2.44 -1.87
C TRP A 207 -11.28 3.26 -3.17
N GLU A 208 -12.42 3.38 -3.83
CA GLU A 208 -12.56 4.16 -5.07
C GLU A 208 -12.11 5.61 -4.84
N THR A 209 -12.60 6.21 -3.76
CA THR A 209 -12.24 7.58 -3.38
C THR A 209 -10.75 7.70 -3.12
N ALA A 210 -10.17 6.77 -2.36
CA ALA A 210 -8.79 6.79 -1.95
C ALA A 210 -7.84 6.59 -3.14
N ALA A 211 -8.09 5.55 -3.94
CA ALA A 211 -7.26 5.20 -5.08
C ALA A 211 -7.31 6.30 -6.16
N THR A 212 -8.49 6.82 -6.51
CA THR A 212 -8.58 7.93 -7.48
C THR A 212 -7.99 9.23 -6.94
N THR A 213 -8.10 9.51 -5.65
CA THR A 213 -7.51 10.71 -5.04
C THR A 213 -5.98 10.62 -5.03
N LEU A 214 -5.42 9.47 -4.65
CA LEU A 214 -3.97 9.26 -4.70
C LEU A 214 -3.44 9.35 -6.13
N ASN A 215 -4.09 8.72 -7.12
CA ASN A 215 -3.70 8.81 -8.52
C ASN A 215 -3.69 10.28 -8.99
N ARG A 216 -4.74 11.06 -8.69
CA ARG A 216 -4.79 12.50 -9.02
C ARG A 216 -3.66 13.30 -8.36
N GLN A 217 -3.33 13.00 -7.10
CA GLN A 217 -2.25 13.70 -6.41
C GLN A 217 -0.87 13.36 -6.99
N ILE A 218 -0.64 12.10 -7.37
CA ILE A 218 0.60 11.65 -8.01
C ILE A 218 0.71 12.23 -9.42
N ILE A 219 -0.38 12.29 -10.20
CA ILE A 219 -0.40 12.95 -11.51
C ILE A 219 -0.03 14.44 -11.35
N ALA A 220 -0.63 15.14 -10.38
CA ALA A 220 -0.30 16.54 -10.15
C ALA A 220 1.18 16.75 -9.77
N ASP A 221 1.76 15.84 -8.98
CA ASP A 221 3.18 15.84 -8.63
C ASP A 221 4.07 15.58 -9.86
N ALA A 222 3.72 14.57 -10.67
CA ALA A 222 4.42 14.24 -11.92
C ALA A 222 4.37 15.39 -12.95
N THR A 223 3.20 16.01 -13.13
CA THR A 223 3.04 17.18 -14.00
C THR A 223 3.92 18.33 -13.54
N LYS A 224 3.99 18.58 -12.22
CA LYS A 224 4.87 19.60 -11.68
C LYS A 224 6.36 19.28 -11.93
N ASP A 225 6.76 18.03 -11.73
CA ASP A 225 8.14 17.55 -11.97
C ASP A 225 8.57 17.79 -13.44
N ILE A 226 7.65 17.54 -14.39
CA ILE A 226 7.88 17.75 -15.83
C ILE A 226 7.88 19.24 -16.17
N SER A 227 6.85 19.99 -15.76
CA SER A 227 6.62 21.38 -16.22
C SER A 227 7.44 22.44 -15.50
N THR A 228 7.89 22.17 -14.27
CA THR A 228 8.58 23.17 -13.42
C THR A 228 9.93 22.68 -12.91
N GLY A 229 10.44 21.56 -13.44
CA GLY A 229 11.74 21.04 -13.04
C GLY A 229 12.85 22.04 -13.40
N SER A 230 13.81 22.20 -12.50
CA SER A 230 14.98 23.08 -12.70
C SER A 230 15.68 22.81 -14.04
N LEU A 231 16.00 23.86 -14.81
CA LEU A 231 16.86 23.72 -15.99
C LEU A 231 18.35 23.55 -15.61
N ALA A 232 18.68 23.58 -14.31
CA ALA A 232 20.04 23.37 -13.85
C ALA A 232 20.55 21.98 -14.27
N GLY A 233 21.67 21.96 -15.00
CA GLY A 233 22.29 20.75 -15.54
C GLY A 233 21.89 20.41 -16.97
N PHE A 234 21.00 21.19 -17.60
CA PHE A 234 20.66 21.09 -19.03
C PHE A 234 21.33 22.21 -19.83
N GLY A 235 21.61 21.99 -21.12
CA GLY A 235 22.26 22.98 -21.99
C GLY A 235 23.74 23.22 -21.63
N ILE A 236 24.48 22.17 -21.26
CA ILE A 236 25.88 22.27 -20.81
C ILE A 236 26.80 22.94 -21.86
N ASP A 237 26.43 22.85 -23.12
CA ASP A 237 27.10 23.37 -24.30
C ASP A 237 26.32 24.48 -25.03
N GLY A 238 25.23 24.97 -24.43
CA GLY A 238 24.30 25.88 -25.09
C GLY A 238 23.71 26.98 -24.20
N GLY A 239 22.74 27.70 -24.78
CA GLY A 239 22.01 28.78 -24.11
C GLY A 239 20.73 28.27 -23.44
N GLU A 240 19.88 29.21 -23.02
CA GLU A 240 18.60 28.90 -22.36
C GLU A 240 17.66 28.06 -23.25
N GLU A 241 17.68 28.29 -24.57
CA GLU A 241 16.93 27.50 -25.56
C GLU A 241 17.42 26.04 -25.63
N THR A 242 18.74 25.82 -25.66
CA THR A 242 19.34 24.48 -25.61
C THR A 242 19.01 23.75 -24.30
N ALA A 243 19.00 24.48 -23.17
CA ALA A 243 18.62 23.91 -21.89
C ALA A 243 17.15 23.47 -21.85
N VAL A 244 16.25 24.21 -22.53
CA VAL A 244 14.84 23.84 -22.67
C VAL A 244 14.68 22.61 -23.56
N ASP A 245 15.36 22.57 -24.72
CA ASP A 245 15.31 21.44 -25.64
C ASP A 245 15.87 20.16 -25.01
N ASP A 246 17.01 20.25 -24.31
CA ASP A 246 17.59 19.13 -23.56
C ASP A 246 16.64 18.65 -22.46
N ALA A 247 16.06 19.58 -21.70
CA ALA A 247 15.10 19.23 -20.65
C ALA A 247 13.87 18.54 -21.23
N LEU A 248 13.38 18.99 -22.39
CA LEU A 248 12.28 18.38 -23.11
C LEU A 248 12.64 16.99 -23.65
N ALA A 249 13.85 16.82 -24.19
CA ALA A 249 14.35 15.55 -24.70
C ALA A 249 14.50 14.49 -23.58
N VAL A 250 14.91 14.90 -22.38
CA VAL A 250 15.11 14.00 -21.24
C VAL A 250 13.83 13.73 -20.47
N ARG A 251 13.02 14.76 -20.19
CA ARG A 251 11.81 14.65 -19.37
C ARG A 251 10.57 14.28 -20.17
N GLY A 252 10.57 14.57 -21.47
CA GLY A 252 9.39 14.47 -22.31
C GLY A 252 8.33 15.52 -21.99
N THR A 253 7.17 15.37 -22.64
CA THR A 253 5.97 16.17 -22.35
C THR A 253 5.06 15.44 -21.35
N VAL A 254 4.16 16.19 -20.71
CA VAL A 254 3.12 15.61 -19.82
C VAL A 254 2.31 14.55 -20.57
N GLN A 255 1.96 14.80 -21.84
CA GLN A 255 1.20 13.89 -22.69
C GLN A 255 1.95 12.60 -23.01
N GLN A 256 3.28 12.61 -23.02
CA GLN A 256 4.12 11.45 -23.31
C GLN A 256 4.57 10.71 -22.04
N CYS A 257 4.23 11.21 -20.85
CA CYS A 257 4.64 10.58 -19.61
C CYS A 257 3.85 9.29 -19.37
N GLY A 258 4.49 8.13 -19.56
CA GLY A 258 3.86 6.82 -19.39
C GLY A 258 3.26 6.58 -18.00
N ILE A 259 3.84 7.16 -16.95
CA ILE A 259 3.28 7.07 -15.59
C ILE A 259 1.95 7.81 -15.49
N ILE A 260 1.83 9.00 -16.10
CA ILE A 260 0.58 9.77 -16.08
C ILE A 260 -0.50 9.02 -16.86
N GLN A 261 -0.19 8.55 -18.06
CA GLN A 261 -1.11 7.77 -18.89
C GLN A 261 -1.62 6.52 -18.16
N GLU A 262 -0.73 5.79 -17.49
CA GLU A 262 -1.10 4.60 -16.72
C GLU A 262 -1.98 4.95 -15.52
N LEU A 263 -1.68 6.02 -14.78
CA LEU A 263 -2.51 6.45 -13.65
C LEU A 263 -3.89 6.98 -14.08
N GLU A 264 -4.00 7.58 -15.26
CA GLU A 264 -5.26 8.00 -15.88
C GLU A 264 -6.09 6.78 -16.30
N LYS A 265 -5.47 5.79 -16.94
CA LYS A 265 -6.12 4.52 -17.28
C LYS A 265 -6.64 3.80 -16.03
N GLN A 266 -5.80 3.67 -15.01
CA GLN A 266 -6.19 3.06 -13.73
C GLN A 266 -7.37 3.77 -13.07
N GLN A 267 -7.50 5.10 -13.19
CA GLN A 267 -8.65 5.81 -12.63
C GLN A 267 -9.98 5.37 -13.27
N THR A 268 -9.99 5.10 -14.57
CA THR A 268 -11.17 4.57 -15.26
C THR A 268 -11.48 3.16 -14.79
N GLU A 269 -10.47 2.28 -14.77
CA GLU A 269 -10.61 0.88 -14.33
C GLU A 269 -11.08 0.79 -12.87
N ILE A 270 -10.58 1.64 -11.97
CA ILE A 270 -11.00 1.70 -10.57
C ILE A 270 -12.49 2.03 -10.47
N LYS A 271 -12.97 3.03 -11.23
CA LYS A 271 -14.39 3.45 -11.21
C LYS A 271 -15.30 2.37 -11.77
N GLU A 272 -14.92 1.75 -12.88
CA GLU A 272 -15.67 0.64 -13.48
C GLU A 272 -15.75 -0.55 -12.51
N LYS A 273 -14.62 -0.92 -11.90
CA LYS A 273 -14.55 -2.02 -10.93
C LYS A 273 -15.34 -1.72 -9.65
N ALA A 274 -15.29 -0.49 -9.14
CA ALA A 274 -16.12 -0.05 -8.02
C ALA A 274 -17.60 -0.15 -8.36
N GLY A 275 -18.01 0.39 -9.52
CA GLY A 275 -19.40 0.33 -9.99
C GLY A 275 -19.91 -1.09 -10.14
N TYR A 276 -19.08 -1.98 -10.71
CA TYR A 276 -19.38 -3.40 -10.84
C TYR A 276 -19.69 -4.06 -9.50
N TRP A 277 -18.76 -3.96 -8.53
CA TRP A 277 -18.93 -4.62 -7.23
C TRP A 277 -20.03 -3.99 -6.39
N LEU A 278 -20.18 -2.66 -6.43
CA LEU A 278 -21.28 -1.99 -5.73
C LEU A 278 -22.64 -2.44 -6.28
N HIS A 279 -22.78 -2.57 -7.60
CA HIS A 279 -24.01 -3.09 -8.19
C HIS A 279 -24.25 -4.54 -7.80
N LYS A 280 -23.25 -5.40 -8.03
CA LYS A 280 -23.34 -6.85 -7.79
C LYS A 280 -23.69 -7.21 -6.35
N LEU A 281 -23.13 -6.51 -5.37
CA LEU A 281 -23.39 -6.75 -3.95
C LEU A 281 -24.73 -6.20 -3.45
N THR A 282 -25.44 -5.42 -4.28
CA THR A 282 -26.77 -4.88 -3.94
C THR A 282 -27.93 -5.61 -4.62
N LEU A 283 -27.61 -6.59 -5.48
CA LEU A 283 -28.57 -7.52 -6.09
C LEU A 283 -28.79 -8.73 -5.18
#